data_AF-A0A7Z9FW92-F1
#
_entry.id   AF-A0A7Z9FW92-F1
#
_cell.length_a   1.000
_cell.length_b   1.000
_cell.length_c   1.000
_cell.angle_alpha   90.00
_cell.angle_beta   90.00
_cell.angle_gamma   90.00
#
_symmetry.space_group_name_H-M   'P 1'
#
loop_
_entity.id
_entity.type
_entity.pdbx_description
1 polymer ?
#
loop_
_entity_poly.entity_id
_entity_poly.type
_entity_poly.pdbx_seq_one_letter_code
_entity_poly.pdbx_strand_id
1 'polypeptide(L)'
;MVSLWASSPFIGEAKEQKGFVGYWKFDEGSGKKAIDSSNHENHGMIKGKPKWVKGQFGKALELDGATFVEVQDSASLDIFDKLTMQAWVLVKSIIPQKATTMS
;
A
#
# COMPACT_ATOMS: atom_id res chain seq x y z
N MET A 1 -35.50 -37.92 -15.98
CA MET A 1 -34.40 -37.46 -15.12
C MET A 1 -34.39 -35.95 -15.16
N VAL A 2 -34.56 -35.30 -14.02
CA VAL A 2 -34.48 -33.83 -13.89
C VAL A 2 -33.24 -33.53 -13.07
N SER A 3 -32.34 -32.70 -13.61
CA SER A 3 -31.27 -32.07 -12.84
C SER A 3 -31.04 -30.66 -13.38
N LEU A 4 -31.66 -29.68 -12.72
CA LEU A 4 -31.34 -28.26 -12.80
C LEU A 4 -30.17 -27.97 -11.87
N TRP A 5 -29.10 -27.37 -12.38
CA TRP A 5 -28.26 -26.43 -11.62
C TRP A 5 -27.82 -25.32 -12.59
N ALA A 6 -28.73 -24.39 -12.87
CA ALA A 6 -28.31 -23.08 -13.32
C ALA A 6 -27.72 -22.36 -12.10
N SER A 7 -26.41 -22.38 -11.92
CA SER A 7 -25.77 -21.27 -11.22
C SER A 7 -25.78 -20.12 -12.23
N SER A 8 -26.65 -19.15 -12.00
CA SER A 8 -26.48 -17.83 -12.60
C SER A 8 -25.02 -17.44 -12.36
N PRO A 9 -24.21 -17.18 -13.40
CA PRO A 9 -23.00 -16.48 -13.13
C PRO A 9 -23.51 -15.10 -12.70
N PHE A 10 -23.50 -14.83 -11.40
CA PHE A 10 -23.32 -13.47 -10.94
C PHE A 10 -21.93 -13.09 -11.46
N ILE A 11 -21.85 -12.76 -12.75
CA ILE A 11 -20.80 -11.88 -13.24
C ILE A 11 -21.26 -10.53 -12.71
N GLY A 12 -21.09 -10.33 -11.39
CA GLY A 12 -20.79 -8.99 -10.95
C GLY A 12 -19.56 -8.63 -11.76
N GLU A 13 -19.72 -7.69 -12.70
CA GLU A 13 -18.58 -6.92 -13.16
C GLU A 13 -17.92 -6.43 -11.88
N ALA A 14 -16.84 -7.10 -11.48
CA ALA A 14 -15.88 -6.48 -10.60
C ALA A 14 -15.46 -5.27 -11.41
N LYS A 15 -16.04 -4.10 -11.08
CA LYS A 15 -15.65 -2.84 -11.69
C LYS A 15 -14.14 -2.84 -11.60
N GLU A 16 -13.51 -2.97 -12.76
CA GLU A 16 -12.09 -2.70 -12.88
C GLU A 16 -11.94 -1.31 -12.27
N GLN A 17 -11.35 -1.24 -11.08
CA GLN A 17 -11.00 0.03 -10.44
C GLN A 17 -9.88 0.60 -11.32
N LYS A 18 -10.27 1.14 -12.48
CA LYS A 18 -9.38 1.81 -13.41
C LYS A 18 -8.85 3.04 -12.68
N GLY A 19 -7.65 2.92 -12.13
CA GLY A 19 -6.95 4.09 -11.63
C GLY A 19 -5.74 3.84 -10.75
N PHE A 20 -5.73 2.81 -9.90
CA PHE A 20 -4.62 2.58 -8.98
C PHE A 20 -4.02 1.18 -9.12
N VAL A 21 -2.71 1.17 -9.40
CA VAL A 21 -1.88 -0.04 -9.52
C VAL A 21 -1.30 -0.48 -8.16
N GLY A 22 -1.57 0.28 -7.10
CA GLY A 22 -1.21 -0.07 -5.73
C GLY A 22 -2.02 0.74 -4.73
N TYR A 23 -2.50 0.07 -3.67
CA TYR A 23 -3.23 0.67 -2.57
C TYR A 23 -2.93 -0.02 -1.24
N TRP A 24 -1.95 0.51 -0.51
CA TRP A 24 -1.56 0.01 0.82
C TRP A 24 -2.22 0.85 1.91
N LYS A 25 -3.18 0.25 2.62
CA LYS A 25 -3.90 0.91 3.72
C LYS A 25 -3.13 0.96 5.03
N PHE A 26 -2.25 -0.02 5.25
CA PHE A 26 -1.53 -0.23 6.51
C PHE A 26 -2.47 -0.50 7.71
N ASP A 27 -3.53 -1.26 7.48
CA ASP A 27 -4.54 -1.62 8.48
C ASP A 27 -4.27 -2.98 9.16
N GLU A 28 -3.27 -3.75 8.72
CA GLU A 28 -3.00 -5.12 9.17
C GLU A 28 -2.65 -5.20 10.66
N GLY A 29 -2.03 -4.14 11.18
CA GLY A 29 -1.75 -3.97 12.61
C GLY A 29 -0.71 -4.94 13.19
N SER A 30 -0.13 -5.83 12.39
CA SER A 30 0.88 -6.78 12.80
C SER A 30 1.63 -7.38 11.60
N GLY A 31 2.73 -8.09 11.87
CA GLY A 31 3.48 -8.80 10.84
C GLY A 31 4.36 -7.89 9.98
N LYS A 32 4.90 -8.48 8.90
CA LYS A 32 5.86 -7.84 7.98
C LYS A 32 5.31 -7.66 6.56
N LYS A 33 4.03 -7.90 6.32
CA LYS A 33 3.42 -7.75 4.99
C LYS A 33 2.55 -6.49 4.99
N ALA A 34 2.76 -5.62 4.01
CA ALA A 34 1.85 -4.52 3.68
C ALA A 34 0.98 -4.98 2.51
N ILE A 35 -0.31 -5.20 2.75
CA ILE A 35 -1.19 -5.79 1.76
C ILE A 35 -1.65 -4.70 0.79
N ASP A 36 -1.21 -4.83 -0.46
CA ASP A 36 -1.86 -4.13 -1.57
C ASP A 36 -3.33 -4.60 -1.69
N SER A 37 -4.25 -3.66 -1.54
CA SER A 37 -5.70 -3.86 -1.67
C SER A 37 -6.22 -3.50 -3.06
N SER A 38 -5.33 -3.24 -4.02
CA SER A 38 -5.66 -3.19 -5.44
C SER A 38 -5.83 -4.61 -6.01
N ASN A 39 -6.16 -4.69 -7.31
CA ASN A 39 -6.26 -5.97 -8.03
C ASN A 39 -4.91 -6.44 -8.63
N HIS A 40 -3.78 -5.86 -8.23
CA HIS A 40 -2.46 -6.14 -8.81
C HIS A 40 -1.52 -6.93 -7.91
N GLU A 41 -1.94 -7.22 -6.67
CA GLU A 41 -1.16 -8.02 -5.71
C GLU A 41 0.27 -7.49 -5.47
N ASN A 42 0.49 -6.18 -5.62
CA ASN A 42 1.79 -5.53 -5.40
C ASN A 42 2.09 -5.39 -3.90
N HIS A 43 2.01 -6.49 -3.15
CA HIS A 43 2.21 -6.48 -1.72
C HIS A 43 3.64 -6.05 -1.36
N GLY A 44 3.75 -5.22 -0.32
CA GLY A 44 5.02 -4.82 0.23
C GLY A 44 5.51 -5.77 1.32
N MET A 45 6.82 -5.90 1.43
CA MET A 45 7.50 -6.51 2.57
C MET A 45 8.13 -5.40 3.43
N ILE A 46 7.78 -5.37 4.70
CA ILE A 46 8.31 -4.42 5.67
C ILE A 46 9.69 -4.88 6.10
N LYS A 47 10.71 -4.07 5.79
CA LYS A 47 12.08 -4.23 6.30
C LYS A 47 12.23 -3.45 7.61
N GLY A 48 13.16 -3.90 8.46
CA GLY A 48 13.32 -3.35 9.80
C GLY A 48 12.37 -3.97 10.83
N LYS A 49 11.96 -3.17 11.82
CA LYS A 49 11.11 -3.58 12.94
C LYS A 49 9.77 -2.84 12.86
N PRO A 50 8.71 -3.47 12.31
CA PRO A 50 7.43 -2.79 12.10
C PRO A 50 6.84 -2.32 13.42
N LYS A 51 6.41 -1.06 13.44
CA LYS A 51 5.66 -0.47 14.54
C LYS A 51 4.32 0.03 14.02
N TRP A 52 3.27 -0.70 14.37
CA TRP A 52 1.90 -0.39 13.99
C TRP A 52 1.26 0.53 15.03
N VAL A 53 0.67 1.64 14.58
CA VAL A 53 0.09 2.68 15.43
C VAL A 53 -1.35 2.98 14.98
N LYS A 54 -2.06 3.84 15.72
CA LYS A 54 -3.36 4.37 15.26
C LYS A 54 -3.11 5.33 14.08
N GLY A 55 -3.80 5.08 12.96
CA GLY A 55 -3.69 5.89 11.74
C GLY A 55 -4.79 6.95 11.65
N GLN A 56 -4.78 7.71 10.55
CA GLN A 56 -5.88 8.61 10.18
C GLN A 56 -7.18 7.82 9.99
N PHE A 57 -7.08 6.67 9.31
CA PHE A 57 -8.08 5.62 9.26
C PHE A 57 -7.47 4.37 9.86
N GLY A 58 -8.22 3.59 10.65
CA GLY A 58 -7.75 2.33 11.20
C GLY A 58 -6.36 2.39 11.86
N LYS A 59 -5.41 1.65 11.29
CA LYS A 59 -4.00 1.61 11.72
C LYS A 59 -3.10 2.34 10.73
N ALA A 60 -1.82 2.47 11.11
CA ALA A 60 -0.78 2.96 10.23
C ALA A 60 0.56 2.31 10.60
N LEU A 61 1.49 2.32 9.65
CA LEU A 61 2.88 1.91 9.87
C LEU A 61 3.73 3.14 10.20
N GLU A 62 4.42 3.13 11.35
CA GLU A 62 5.40 4.16 11.70
C GLU A 62 6.73 3.86 10.98
N LEU A 63 7.23 4.85 10.24
CA LEU A 63 8.52 4.80 9.55
C LEU A 63 9.52 5.67 10.30
N ASP A 64 10.67 5.09 10.65
CA ASP A 64 11.73 5.72 11.47
C ASP A 64 13.05 5.91 10.72
N GLY A 65 13.05 5.70 9.40
CA GLY A 65 14.24 5.75 8.54
C GLY A 65 15.04 4.45 8.48
N ALA A 66 14.87 3.55 9.46
CA ALA A 66 15.39 2.17 9.41
C ALA A 66 14.32 1.17 8.94
N THR A 67 13.05 1.51 9.13
CA THR A 67 11.87 0.75 8.73
C THR A 67 11.27 1.34 7.47
N PHE A 68 11.09 0.50 6.45
CA PHE A 68 10.50 0.87 5.15
C PHE A 68 9.76 -0.32 4.54
N VAL A 69 8.94 -0.03 3.53
CA VAL A 69 8.19 -1.03 2.77
C VAL A 69 8.85 -1.19 1.42
N GLU A 70 9.27 -2.41 1.11
CA GLU A 70 9.82 -2.78 -0.18
C GLU A 70 8.76 -3.53 -0.98
N VAL A 71 8.40 -3.02 -2.15
CA VAL A 71 7.50 -3.68 -3.09
C VAL A 71 8.38 -4.26 -4.20
N GLN A 72 8.17 -5.52 -4.56
CA GLN A 72 8.89 -6.14 -5.66
C GLN A 72 8.48 -5.55 -6.99
N ASP A 73 9.41 -5.56 -7.95
CA ASP A 73 9.15 -5.11 -9.31
C ASP A 73 8.01 -5.91 -9.96
N SER A 74 7.21 -5.23 -10.77
CA SER A 74 6.01 -5.76 -11.41
C SER A 74 5.68 -4.89 -12.61
N ALA A 75 5.33 -5.51 -13.74
CA ALA A 75 4.94 -4.79 -14.95
C ALA A 75 3.76 -3.82 -14.74
N SER A 76 2.93 -4.07 -13.71
CA SER A 76 1.83 -3.16 -13.34
C SER A 76 2.30 -1.85 -12.66
N LEU A 77 3.52 -1.83 -12.13
CA LEU A 77 4.14 -0.66 -11.50
C LEU A 77 5.03 0.14 -12.47
N ASP A 78 5.24 -0.36 -13.68
CA ASP A 78 6.00 0.35 -14.71
C ASP A 78 5.29 1.66 -15.10
N ILE A 79 6.01 2.77 -15.01
CA ILE A 79 5.49 4.10 -15.30
C ILE A 79 5.85 4.48 -16.74
N PHE A 80 4.89 4.35 -17.66
CA PHE A 80 5.11 4.62 -19.09
C PHE A 80 4.70 6.04 -19.55
N ASP A 81 3.87 6.76 -18.78
CA ASP A 81 3.43 8.13 -19.13
C ASP A 81 3.35 9.00 -17.87
N LYS A 82 2.30 8.80 -17.06
CA LYS A 82 2.00 9.64 -15.91
C LYS A 82 1.82 8.81 -14.66
N LEU A 83 2.33 9.34 -13.57
CA LEU A 83 2.18 8.80 -12.23
C LEU A 83 1.37 9.78 -11.36
N THR A 84 0.41 9.25 -10.61
CA THR A 84 -0.21 9.97 -9.49
C THR A 84 0.01 9.16 -8.23
N MET A 85 0.48 9.81 -7.17
CA MET A 85 0.63 9.22 -5.85
C MET A 85 -0.05 10.10 -4.81
N GLN A 86 -0.67 9.47 -3.83
CA GLN A 86 -1.25 10.14 -2.67
C GLN A 86 -1.00 9.30 -1.42
N ALA A 87 -0.82 9.96 -0.28
CA ALA A 87 -0.61 9.29 1.00
C ALA A 87 -1.11 10.16 2.16
N TRP A 88 -1.58 9.51 3.22
CA TRP A 88 -1.77 10.14 4.52
C TRP A 88 -0.49 10.01 5.33
N VAL A 89 0.15 11.14 5.65
CA VAL A 89 1.43 11.17 6.35
C VAL A 89 1.33 12.05 7.59
N LEU A 90 1.69 11.48 8.75
CA LEU A 90 1.89 12.22 9.99
C LEU A 90 3.38 12.33 10.28
N VAL A 91 3.95 13.53 10.14
CA VAL A 91 5.36 13.79 10.42
C VAL A 91 5.55 13.97 11.93
N LYS A 92 6.25 13.03 12.59
CA LYS A 92 6.49 13.07 14.04
C LYS A 92 7.72 13.86 14.45
N SER A 93 8.77 13.84 13.63
CA SER A 93 10.00 14.57 13.89
C SER A 93 10.50 15.16 12.58
N ILE A 94 10.68 16.47 12.59
CA ILE A 94 11.46 17.20 11.60
C ILE A 94 12.80 17.45 12.27
N ILE A 95 13.84 16.71 11.85
CA ILE A 95 15.20 17.13 12.13
C ILE A 95 15.49 18.26 11.14
N PRO A 96 15.64 19.52 11.58
CA PRO A 96 16.07 20.57 10.66
C PRO A 96 17.44 20.16 10.13
N GLN A 97 17.66 20.19 8.82
CA GLN A 97 19.05 20.15 8.33
C GLN A 97 19.76 21.33 8.99
N LYS A 98 20.73 21.03 9.86
CA LYS A 98 21.57 22.05 10.47
C LYS A 98 22.20 22.80 9.30
N ALA A 99 21.85 24.08 9.14
CA ALA A 99 22.47 24.90 8.10
C ALA A 99 23.98 24.83 8.30
N THR A 100 24.68 24.21 7.36
CA THR A 100 26.14 24.18 7.35
C THR A 100 26.59 25.62 7.07
N THR A 101 26.80 26.41 8.12
CA THR A 101 27.59 27.63 8.00
C THR A 101 28.99 27.19 7.63
N MET A 102 29.33 27.34 6.34
CA MET A 102 30.71 27.25 5.89
C MET A 102 31.49 28.38 6.57
N SER A 103 32.42 28.03 7.44
CA SER A 103 33.46 28.92 7.96
C SER A 103 34.61 29.00 6.99
#